data_AF-A0A382VN44-F1
#
_entry.id   AF-A0A382VN44-F1
#
_cell.length_a   1.000
_cell.length_b   1.000
_cell.length_c   1.000
_cell.angle_alpha   90.00
_cell.angle_beta   90.00
_cell.angle_gamma   90.00
#
_symmetry.space_group_name_H-M   'P 1'
#
loop_
_entity.id
_entity.type
_entity.pdbx_description
1 polymer ?
#
loop_
_entity_poly.entity_id
_entity_poly.type
_entity_poly.pdbx_seq_one_letter_code
_entity_poly.pdbx_strand_id
1 'polypeptide(L)'
;NKDGFLFVVNNIQLEMYLMCVATSEMSGECPPALLEAQTIAARSWLVAAVEQKHADLGLDACNDDCCQRYQGIGNLTNAARSATEKTCGQFLMYNNEICDTRYSKSCGGISEHNENVWDTDPKPYLRGIFDGIQEEIPNLSDTQNLKDWVSNYPDCYCGNNYIDGDILKKYLGNVDEKGNYFRWEFTYSQDELTQMINEKTGISFESISSLRPLERGISGRIIQLQINGISKDGPFQILLESEYEIRRVLHPDFLYSSAFIIIANSDTEPALSEITLKGAGWG
;
A
#
# COMPACT_ATOMS: atom_id res chain seq x y z
N ASN A 1 -31.81 -2.11 -3.09
CA ASN A 1 -31.78 -0.88 -2.29
C ASN A 1 -31.26 -1.20 -0.91
N LYS A 2 -30.14 -0.59 -0.52
CA LYS A 2 -29.58 -0.66 0.83
C LYS A 2 -29.38 0.79 1.31
N ASP A 3 -29.89 1.12 2.49
CA ASP A 3 -29.80 2.45 3.10
C ASP A 3 -30.27 3.62 2.21
N GLY A 4 -31.28 3.38 1.36
CA GLY A 4 -31.81 4.38 0.44
C GLY A 4 -31.03 4.56 -0.87
N PHE A 5 -29.94 3.82 -1.07
CA PHE A 5 -29.14 3.83 -2.29
C PHE A 5 -29.39 2.59 -3.16
N LEU A 6 -29.15 2.75 -4.46
CA LEU A 6 -29.12 1.63 -5.39
C LEU A 6 -27.89 0.78 -5.11
N PHE A 7 -28.10 -0.51 -4.85
CA PHE A 7 -27.04 -1.48 -4.64
C PHE A 7 -27.09 -2.47 -5.81
N VAL A 8 -26.00 -2.54 -6.58
CA VAL A 8 -25.92 -3.35 -7.80
C VAL A 8 -24.92 -4.47 -7.55
N VAL A 9 -25.35 -5.71 -7.81
CA VAL A 9 -24.50 -6.89 -7.73
C VAL A 9 -24.31 -7.44 -9.13
N ASN A 10 -23.06 -7.56 -9.57
CA ASN A 10 -22.72 -8.15 -10.86
C ASN A 10 -22.32 -9.62 -10.68
N ASN A 11 -23.16 -10.54 -11.14
CA ASN A 11 -22.88 -11.98 -11.08
C ASN A 11 -22.07 -12.39 -12.31
N ILE A 12 -20.82 -12.81 -12.10
CA ILE A 12 -19.86 -13.12 -13.15
C ILE A 12 -19.11 -14.40 -12.81
N GLN A 13 -18.71 -15.16 -13.83
CA GLN A 13 -17.88 -16.35 -13.62
C GLN A 13 -16.47 -15.94 -13.21
N LEU A 14 -15.86 -16.69 -12.29
CA LEU A 14 -14.54 -16.40 -11.72
C LEU A 14 -13.48 -16.02 -12.77
N GLU A 15 -13.31 -16.83 -13.81
CA GLU A 15 -12.29 -16.56 -14.83
C GLU A 15 -12.61 -15.32 -15.67
N MET A 16 -13.89 -15.00 -15.91
CA MET A 16 -14.27 -13.76 -16.59
C MET A 16 -14.02 -12.53 -15.70
N TYR A 17 -14.20 -12.67 -14.39
CA TYR A 17 -13.86 -11.64 -13.41
C TYR A 17 -12.34 -11.38 -13.40
N LEU A 18 -11.54 -12.44 -13.28
CA LEU A 18 -10.08 -12.36 -13.20
C LEU A 18 -9.45 -11.76 -14.46
N MET A 19 -10.01 -12.04 -15.65
CA MET A 19 -9.61 -11.38 -16.89
C MET A 19 -9.69 -9.85 -16.81
N CYS A 20 -10.70 -9.32 -16.09
CA CYS A 20 -10.91 -7.89 -15.92
C CYS A 20 -10.05 -7.33 -14.78
N VAL A 21 -9.87 -8.08 -13.69
CA VAL A 21 -9.01 -7.70 -12.56
C VAL A 21 -7.58 -7.48 -13.03
N ALA A 22 -7.02 -8.41 -13.82
CA ALA A 22 -5.64 -8.30 -14.31
C ALA A 22 -5.37 -6.95 -15.02
N THR A 23 -6.34 -6.47 -15.81
CA THR A 23 -6.26 -5.17 -16.54
C THR A 23 -6.74 -3.95 -15.74
N SER A 24 -7.34 -4.17 -14.58
CA SER A 24 -7.84 -3.11 -13.69
C SER A 24 -6.81 -2.79 -12.60
N GLU A 25 -6.07 -3.79 -12.14
CA GLU A 25 -4.94 -3.64 -11.22
C GLU A 25 -3.70 -3.09 -11.94
N MET A 26 -3.46 -3.57 -13.16
CA MET A 26 -2.32 -3.21 -13.99
C MET A 26 -2.76 -3.06 -15.45
N SER A 27 -1.95 -2.42 -16.29
CA SER A 27 -2.23 -2.31 -17.72
C SER A 27 -2.09 -3.65 -18.45
N GLY A 28 -2.87 -3.85 -19.51
CA GLY A 28 -2.71 -4.99 -20.42
C GLY A 28 -1.39 -5.01 -21.22
N GLU A 29 -0.57 -3.95 -21.13
CA GLU A 29 0.78 -3.90 -21.70
C GLU A 29 1.84 -4.53 -20.81
N CYS A 30 1.49 -4.96 -19.59
CA CYS A 30 2.40 -5.68 -18.69
C CYS A 30 2.98 -6.95 -19.33
N PRO A 31 4.21 -7.35 -18.94
CA PRO A 31 4.81 -8.59 -19.40
C PRO A 31 3.89 -9.81 -19.17
N PRO A 32 3.81 -10.78 -20.09
CA PRO A 32 2.93 -11.94 -19.94
C PRO A 32 3.10 -12.69 -18.61
N ALA A 33 4.35 -12.88 -18.16
CA ALA A 33 4.64 -13.53 -16.89
C ALA A 33 4.09 -12.76 -15.68
N LEU A 34 4.08 -11.42 -15.74
CA LEU A 34 3.49 -10.58 -14.69
C LEU A 34 1.97 -10.72 -14.67
N LEU A 35 1.31 -10.69 -15.83
CA LEU A 35 -0.14 -10.90 -15.93
C LEU A 35 -0.55 -12.30 -15.45
N GLU A 36 0.23 -13.33 -15.80
CA GLU A 36 0.02 -14.71 -15.34
C GLU A 36 0.16 -14.81 -13.81
N ALA A 37 1.25 -14.27 -13.23
CA ALA A 37 1.47 -14.25 -11.78
C ALA A 37 0.38 -13.47 -11.03
N GLN A 38 0.02 -12.28 -11.51
CA GLN A 38 -1.05 -11.45 -10.95
C GLN A 38 -2.39 -12.20 -10.99
N THR A 39 -2.69 -12.92 -12.07
CA THR A 39 -3.94 -13.68 -12.19
C THR A 39 -4.01 -14.83 -11.19
N ILE A 40 -2.90 -15.55 -10.98
CA ILE A 40 -2.81 -16.63 -9.97
C ILE A 40 -2.99 -16.06 -8.56
N ALA A 41 -2.32 -14.94 -8.25
CA ALA A 41 -2.46 -14.26 -6.96
C ALA A 41 -3.88 -13.74 -6.75
N ALA A 42 -4.48 -13.09 -7.76
CA ALA A 42 -5.83 -12.59 -7.66
C ALA A 42 -6.85 -13.71 -7.41
N ARG A 43 -6.71 -14.83 -8.12
CA ARG A 43 -7.53 -16.04 -7.94
C ARG A 43 -7.37 -16.63 -6.53
N SER A 44 -6.13 -16.76 -6.07
CA SER A 44 -5.83 -17.35 -4.77
C SER A 44 -6.40 -16.51 -3.63
N TRP A 45 -6.23 -15.19 -3.68
CA TRP A 45 -6.81 -14.26 -2.70
C TRP A 45 -8.34 -14.36 -2.64
N LEU A 46 -8.99 -14.32 -3.81
CA LEU A 46 -10.45 -14.34 -3.88
C LEU A 46 -11.04 -15.65 -3.34
N VAL A 47 -10.40 -16.79 -3.64
CA VAL A 47 -10.89 -18.10 -3.20
C VAL A 47 -10.49 -18.42 -1.76
N ALA A 48 -9.32 -17.95 -1.30
CA ALA A 48 -8.94 -18.07 0.10
C ALA A 48 -9.94 -17.34 1.01
N ALA A 49 -10.41 -16.16 0.56
CA ALA A 49 -11.48 -15.38 1.19
C ALA A 49 -11.35 -15.25 2.71
N VAL A 50 -10.13 -15.19 3.24
CA VAL A 50 -9.82 -15.42 4.66
C VAL A 50 -10.57 -14.44 5.56
N GLU A 51 -10.74 -13.20 5.12
CA GLU A 51 -11.39 -12.14 5.91
C GLU A 51 -12.92 -12.11 5.74
N GLN A 52 -13.47 -12.77 4.71
CA GLN A 52 -14.90 -12.70 4.37
C GLN A 52 -15.49 -11.27 4.46
N LYS A 53 -14.74 -10.27 3.95
CA LYS A 53 -14.96 -8.83 4.16
C LYS A 53 -16.40 -8.33 3.94
N HIS A 54 -17.16 -9.03 3.10
CA HIS A 54 -18.50 -8.62 2.67
C HIS A 54 -19.54 -9.72 2.85
N ALA A 55 -19.32 -10.66 3.78
CA ALA A 55 -20.27 -11.73 4.08
C ALA A 55 -21.65 -11.20 4.50
N ASP A 56 -21.68 -10.09 5.23
CA ASP A 56 -22.92 -9.39 5.63
C ASP A 56 -23.67 -8.77 4.44
N LEU A 57 -22.95 -8.49 3.34
CA LEU A 57 -23.50 -7.98 2.08
C LEU A 57 -23.88 -9.10 1.10
N GLY A 58 -23.46 -10.34 1.37
CA GLY A 58 -23.58 -11.47 0.44
C GLY A 58 -22.75 -11.27 -0.84
N LEU A 59 -21.59 -10.62 -0.73
CA LEU A 59 -20.66 -10.40 -1.84
C LEU A 59 -19.35 -11.14 -1.62
N ASP A 60 -18.76 -11.65 -2.70
CA ASP A 60 -17.42 -12.25 -2.68
C ASP A 60 -16.31 -11.18 -2.63
N ALA A 61 -16.47 -10.09 -3.39
CA ALA A 61 -15.52 -8.97 -3.45
C ALA A 61 -16.21 -7.66 -3.89
N CYS A 62 -15.69 -6.51 -3.44
CA CYS A 62 -16.03 -5.21 -4.02
C CYS A 62 -15.13 -4.88 -5.23
N ASN A 63 -15.49 -3.85 -5.99
CA ASN A 63 -14.82 -3.50 -7.25
C ASN A 63 -13.69 -2.45 -7.11
N ASP A 64 -13.17 -2.29 -5.90
CA ASP A 64 -12.28 -1.19 -5.49
C ASP A 64 -11.14 -1.71 -4.60
N ASP A 65 -10.21 -0.83 -4.20
CA ASP A 65 -8.95 -1.11 -3.49
C ASP A 65 -9.12 -1.87 -2.17
N CYS A 66 -10.33 -1.91 -1.60
CA CYS A 66 -10.63 -2.75 -0.45
C CYS A 66 -10.51 -4.26 -0.77
N CYS A 67 -10.79 -4.68 -2.01
CA CYS A 67 -10.69 -6.07 -2.44
C CYS A 67 -9.69 -6.20 -3.60
N GLN A 68 -10.18 -6.04 -4.81
CA GLN A 68 -9.41 -6.01 -6.04
C GLN A 68 -10.08 -5.03 -6.98
N ARG A 69 -9.28 -4.31 -7.77
CA ARG A 69 -9.83 -3.39 -8.77
C ARG A 69 -10.58 -4.18 -9.83
N TYR A 70 -11.83 -3.78 -10.07
CA TYR A 70 -12.66 -4.33 -11.15
C TYR A 70 -13.41 -3.21 -11.88
N GLN A 71 -12.98 -2.88 -13.09
CA GLN A 71 -13.57 -1.81 -13.91
C GLN A 71 -14.44 -2.33 -15.07
N GLY A 72 -14.82 -3.61 -15.02
CA GLY A 72 -15.58 -4.26 -16.08
C GLY A 72 -14.74 -4.58 -17.33
N ILE A 73 -15.41 -4.77 -18.47
CA ILE A 73 -14.79 -5.29 -19.70
C ILE A 73 -14.09 -4.22 -20.56
N GLY A 74 -14.17 -2.94 -20.19
CA GLY A 74 -13.72 -1.82 -21.03
C GLY A 74 -12.21 -1.84 -21.32
N ASN A 75 -11.41 -2.35 -20.38
CA ASN A 75 -9.94 -2.43 -20.48
C ASN A 75 -9.44 -3.84 -20.85
N LEU A 76 -10.34 -4.76 -21.23
CA LEU A 76 -9.96 -6.15 -21.52
C LEU A 76 -9.03 -6.24 -22.72
N THR A 77 -7.91 -6.96 -22.57
CA THR A 77 -6.94 -7.19 -23.63
C THR A 77 -6.78 -8.67 -23.96
N ASN A 78 -6.26 -8.98 -25.16
CA ASN A 78 -5.91 -10.35 -25.54
C ASN A 78 -4.82 -10.94 -24.63
N ALA A 79 -3.90 -10.10 -24.13
CA ALA A 79 -2.85 -10.52 -23.21
C ALA A 79 -3.45 -11.00 -21.87
N ALA A 80 -4.38 -10.24 -21.29
CA ALA A 80 -5.05 -10.63 -20.05
C ALA A 80 -5.93 -11.88 -20.21
N ARG A 81 -6.62 -12.01 -21.35
CA ARG A 81 -7.35 -13.24 -21.70
C ARG A 81 -6.39 -14.44 -21.75
N SER A 82 -5.29 -14.31 -22.48
CA SER A 82 -4.29 -15.38 -22.62
C SER A 82 -3.68 -15.78 -21.27
N ALA A 83 -3.34 -14.80 -20.42
CA ALA A 83 -2.82 -15.06 -19.08
C ALA A 83 -3.81 -15.83 -18.21
N THR A 84 -5.10 -15.45 -18.27
CA THR A 84 -6.15 -16.13 -17.50
C THR A 84 -6.38 -17.56 -18.00
N GLU A 85 -6.44 -17.77 -19.31
CA GLU A 85 -6.62 -19.10 -19.91
C GLU A 85 -5.46 -20.05 -19.56
N LYS A 86 -4.21 -19.58 -19.62
CA LYS A 86 -3.02 -20.40 -19.31
C LYS A 86 -2.89 -20.75 -17.83
N THR A 87 -3.42 -19.92 -16.94
CA THR A 87 -3.31 -20.09 -15.48
C THR A 87 -4.60 -20.57 -14.85
N CYS A 88 -5.60 -20.96 -15.66
CA CYS A 88 -6.89 -21.44 -15.20
C CYS A 88 -6.73 -22.58 -14.18
N GLY A 89 -7.35 -22.43 -13.02
CA GLY A 89 -7.28 -23.42 -11.93
C GLY A 89 -5.94 -23.51 -11.21
N GLN A 90 -5.00 -22.58 -11.44
CA GLN A 90 -3.75 -22.50 -10.68
C GLN A 90 -3.93 -21.61 -9.45
N PHE A 91 -3.43 -22.10 -8.32
CA PHE A 91 -3.50 -21.47 -7.01
C PHE A 91 -2.14 -21.52 -6.32
N LEU A 92 -1.84 -20.51 -5.49
CA LEU A 92 -0.72 -20.56 -4.55
C LEU A 92 -1.17 -21.32 -3.31
N MET A 93 -0.41 -22.34 -2.94
CA MET A 93 -0.76 -23.28 -1.87
C MET A 93 0.36 -23.35 -0.83
N TYR A 94 -0.01 -23.45 0.44
CA TYR A 94 0.88 -23.76 1.55
C TYR A 94 0.19 -24.75 2.48
N ASN A 95 0.86 -25.84 2.83
CA ASN A 95 0.29 -26.91 3.68
C ASN A 95 -1.11 -27.40 3.25
N ASN A 96 -1.32 -27.57 1.93
CA ASN A 96 -2.59 -27.97 1.32
C ASN A 96 -3.76 -26.97 1.49
N GLU A 97 -3.49 -25.73 1.88
CA GLU A 97 -4.46 -24.64 1.92
C GLU A 97 -4.11 -23.57 0.88
N ILE A 98 -5.14 -22.92 0.32
CA ILE A 98 -4.95 -21.80 -0.61
C ILE A 98 -4.43 -20.60 0.18
N CYS A 99 -3.34 -20.01 -0.29
CA CYS A 99 -2.73 -18.86 0.36
C CYS A 99 -3.59 -17.60 0.22
N ASP A 100 -3.60 -16.81 1.29
CA ASP A 100 -3.99 -15.40 1.27
C ASP A 100 -2.89 -14.59 0.57
N THR A 101 -3.06 -14.28 -0.71
CA THR A 101 -2.03 -13.72 -1.58
C THR A 101 -2.24 -12.24 -1.81
N ARG A 102 -1.97 -11.46 -0.76
CA ARG A 102 -2.01 -10.00 -0.83
C ARG A 102 -0.86 -9.48 -1.69
N TYR A 103 -1.15 -8.48 -2.50
CA TYR A 103 -0.16 -7.86 -3.38
C TYR A 103 -0.23 -6.34 -3.25
N SER A 104 0.87 -5.68 -3.63
CA SER A 104 1.04 -4.24 -3.57
C SER A 104 1.73 -3.75 -4.83
N LYS A 105 1.61 -2.46 -5.12
CA LYS A 105 2.13 -1.87 -6.35
C LYS A 105 3.66 -1.72 -6.36
N SER A 106 4.24 -1.33 -5.23
CA SER A 106 5.69 -1.26 -5.05
C SER A 106 6.03 -1.46 -3.58
N CYS A 107 6.90 -2.42 -3.27
CA CYS A 107 7.32 -2.67 -1.89
C CYS A 107 8.39 -1.67 -1.40
N GLY A 108 8.95 -0.84 -2.28
CA GLY A 108 10.04 0.08 -1.92
C GLY A 108 11.37 -0.62 -1.67
N GLY A 109 11.48 -1.91 -2.05
CA GLY A 109 12.67 -2.74 -1.98
C GLY A 109 12.59 -3.88 -0.95
N ILE A 110 11.67 -3.80 0.01
CA ILE A 110 11.45 -4.84 1.03
C ILE A 110 9.94 -5.02 1.22
N SER A 111 9.43 -6.24 1.13
CA SER A 111 8.06 -6.56 1.52
C SER A 111 7.94 -6.72 3.05
N GLU A 112 6.73 -6.74 3.59
CA GLU A 112 6.49 -6.68 5.03
C GLU A 112 5.85 -7.97 5.57
N HIS A 113 6.01 -8.22 6.87
CA HIS A 113 5.26 -9.27 7.56
C HIS A 113 3.77 -8.93 7.62
N ASN A 114 2.89 -9.93 7.47
CA ASN A 114 1.45 -9.65 7.42
C ASN A 114 0.91 -9.04 8.73
N GLU A 115 1.38 -9.48 9.88
CA GLU A 115 0.95 -9.00 11.19
C GLU A 115 1.29 -7.51 11.44
N ASN A 116 2.27 -6.96 10.71
CA ASN A 116 2.66 -5.55 10.82
C ASN A 116 1.75 -4.62 10.01
N VAL A 117 0.95 -5.18 9.09
CA VAL A 117 0.06 -4.42 8.18
C VAL A 117 -1.41 -4.71 8.48
N TRP A 118 -1.72 -5.95 8.84
CA TRP A 118 -3.08 -6.42 9.09
C TRP A 118 -3.16 -7.15 10.42
N ASP A 119 -4.28 -7.00 11.11
CA ASP A 119 -4.57 -7.67 12.37
C ASP A 119 -4.83 -9.18 12.15
N THR A 120 -3.74 -9.91 11.93
CA THR A 120 -3.73 -11.33 11.55
C THR A 120 -2.52 -12.02 12.16
N ASP A 121 -2.67 -13.29 12.53
CA ASP A 121 -1.54 -14.10 13.01
C ASP A 121 -0.43 -14.21 11.95
N PRO A 122 0.84 -14.36 12.38
CA PRO A 122 1.94 -14.56 11.46
C PRO A 122 1.74 -15.77 10.53
N LYS A 123 1.69 -15.52 9.21
CA LYS A 123 1.59 -16.56 8.16
C LYS A 123 2.98 -16.88 7.58
N PRO A 124 3.41 -18.15 7.54
CA PRO A 124 4.73 -18.53 7.03
C PRO A 124 5.03 -18.14 5.58
N TYR A 125 3.98 -17.99 4.76
CA TYR A 125 4.09 -17.59 3.35
C TYR A 125 3.90 -16.08 3.11
N LEU A 126 3.59 -15.28 4.15
CA LEU A 126 3.56 -13.82 4.09
C LEU A 126 4.61 -13.25 5.05
N ARG A 127 5.87 -13.48 4.70
CA ARG A 127 7.03 -12.91 5.42
C ARG A 127 7.67 -11.86 4.53
N GLY A 128 8.13 -10.76 5.12
CA GLY A 128 8.86 -9.77 4.36
C GLY A 128 10.20 -10.32 3.87
N ILE A 129 10.53 -9.98 2.63
CA ILE A 129 11.73 -10.36 1.90
C ILE A 129 12.31 -9.12 1.21
N PHE A 130 13.63 -9.11 1.00
CA PHE A 130 14.25 -8.15 0.08
C PHE A 130 13.84 -8.49 -1.36
N ASP A 131 13.40 -7.48 -2.10
CA ASP A 131 12.95 -7.61 -3.48
C ASP A 131 14.13 -7.55 -4.45
N GLY A 132 15.01 -8.54 -4.40
CA GLY A 132 16.19 -8.59 -5.27
C GLY A 132 16.97 -9.89 -5.16
N ILE A 133 18.15 -9.92 -5.77
CA ILE A 133 19.01 -11.13 -5.80
C ILE A 133 19.54 -11.47 -4.39
N GLN A 134 19.75 -10.46 -3.55
CA GLN A 134 20.22 -10.66 -2.19
C GLN A 134 19.06 -11.11 -1.30
N GLU A 135 19.28 -12.13 -0.49
CA GLU A 135 18.24 -12.62 0.45
C GLU A 135 18.28 -11.85 1.79
N GLU A 136 19.38 -11.15 2.09
CA GLU A 136 19.55 -10.45 3.36
C GLU A 136 18.83 -9.10 3.36
N ILE A 137 17.99 -8.90 4.38
CA ILE A 137 17.26 -7.66 4.60
C ILE A 137 18.18 -6.71 5.39
N PRO A 138 18.42 -5.47 4.93
CA PRO A 138 19.21 -4.51 5.68
C PRO A 138 18.53 -4.18 7.02
N ASN A 139 19.33 -3.97 8.06
CA ASN A 139 18.80 -3.58 9.37
C ASN A 139 18.33 -2.12 9.35
N LEU A 140 17.02 -1.92 9.18
CA LEU A 140 16.37 -0.61 9.16
C LEU A 140 15.91 -0.11 10.55
N SER A 141 16.24 -0.82 11.63
CA SER A 141 16.02 -0.33 12.99
C SER A 141 17.02 0.78 13.36
N ASP A 142 18.18 0.82 12.69
CA ASP A 142 19.13 1.92 12.82
C ASP A 142 18.68 3.15 12.02
N THR A 143 18.77 4.33 12.64
CA THR A 143 18.27 5.58 12.05
C THR A 143 19.08 6.00 10.83
N GLN A 144 20.39 5.77 10.81
CA GLN A 144 21.23 6.14 9.67
C GLN A 144 20.98 5.19 8.50
N ASN A 145 20.95 3.87 8.76
CA ASN A 145 20.62 2.89 7.74
C ASN A 145 19.24 3.14 7.11
N LEU A 146 18.23 3.48 7.92
CA LEU A 146 16.90 3.83 7.41
C LEU A 146 16.93 5.08 6.51
N LYS A 147 17.64 6.13 6.94
CA LYS A 147 17.79 7.36 6.15
C LYS A 147 18.48 7.08 4.82
N ASP A 148 19.55 6.28 4.84
CA ASP A 148 20.30 5.89 3.65
C ASP A 148 19.44 5.01 2.74
N TRP A 149 18.68 4.07 3.30
CA TRP A 149 17.78 3.19 2.56
C TRP A 149 16.69 3.96 1.79
N VAL A 150 16.02 4.89 2.46
CA VAL A 150 14.94 5.70 1.88
C VAL A 150 15.48 6.80 0.96
N SER A 151 16.73 7.23 1.15
CA SER A 151 17.34 8.26 0.31
C SER A 151 18.02 7.74 -0.95
N ASN A 152 18.35 6.44 -0.99
CA ASN A 152 19.05 5.81 -2.10
C ASN A 152 18.14 4.88 -2.92
N TYR A 153 18.69 4.41 -4.03
CA TYR A 153 18.07 3.46 -4.96
C TYR A 153 18.83 2.14 -4.90
N PRO A 154 18.50 1.24 -3.95
CA PRO A 154 19.12 -0.08 -3.87
C PRO A 154 18.78 -0.91 -5.11
N ASP A 155 19.63 -1.89 -5.42
CA ASP A 155 19.43 -2.79 -6.55
C ASP A 155 18.32 -3.82 -6.22
N CYS A 156 17.08 -3.43 -6.48
CA CYS A 156 15.87 -4.20 -6.19
C CYS A 156 14.93 -4.17 -7.41
N TYR A 157 14.16 -5.24 -7.62
CA TYR A 157 13.36 -5.46 -8.81
C TYR A 157 12.23 -4.44 -8.99
N CYS A 158 11.64 -3.93 -7.91
CA CYS A 158 10.67 -2.84 -7.96
C CYS A 158 11.28 -1.44 -8.12
N GLY A 159 12.61 -1.34 -8.17
CA GLY A 159 13.36 -0.11 -8.33
C GLY A 159 13.59 0.30 -9.80
N ASN A 160 14.02 1.55 -9.99
CA ASN A 160 14.16 2.16 -11.32
C ASN A 160 15.25 1.50 -12.20
N ASN A 161 16.15 0.71 -11.62
CA ASN A 161 17.16 -0.05 -12.38
C ASN A 161 16.54 -1.17 -13.23
N TYR A 162 15.40 -1.71 -12.81
CA TYR A 162 14.70 -2.80 -13.49
C TYR A 162 13.42 -2.33 -14.18
N ILE A 163 12.76 -1.30 -13.62
CA ILE A 163 11.55 -0.71 -14.17
C ILE A 163 11.78 0.80 -14.36
N ASP A 164 12.17 1.19 -15.57
CA ASP A 164 12.27 2.61 -15.94
C ASP A 164 10.91 3.31 -15.75
N GLY A 165 10.89 4.54 -15.22
CA GLY A 165 9.68 5.32 -15.00
C GLY A 165 8.85 5.57 -16.26
N ASP A 166 9.47 5.65 -17.45
CA ASP A 166 8.75 5.80 -18.71
C ASP A 166 8.12 4.48 -19.19
N ILE A 167 8.71 3.34 -18.81
CA ILE A 167 8.12 2.02 -19.02
C ILE A 167 7.01 1.78 -17.99
N LEU A 168 7.23 2.19 -16.74
CA LEU A 168 6.28 2.03 -15.65
C LEU A 168 4.90 2.59 -16.03
N LYS A 169 4.84 3.81 -16.58
CA LYS A 169 3.59 4.44 -17.05
C LYS A 169 2.76 3.57 -18.00
N LYS A 170 3.40 2.69 -18.78
CA LYS A 170 2.72 1.74 -19.67
C LYS A 170 2.08 0.58 -18.90
N TYR A 171 2.64 0.22 -17.75
CA TYR A 171 2.21 -0.88 -16.89
C TYR A 171 1.19 -0.44 -15.84
N LEU A 172 1.12 0.86 -15.55
CA LEU A 172 0.15 1.43 -14.64
C LEU A 172 -1.27 1.39 -15.21
N GLY A 173 -2.26 1.20 -14.34
CA GLY A 173 -3.66 1.37 -14.72
C GLY A 173 -3.98 2.83 -15.05
N ASN A 174 -5.09 3.06 -15.75
CA ASN A 174 -5.50 4.39 -16.25
C ASN A 174 -5.70 5.47 -15.17
N VAL A 175 -5.71 5.11 -13.89
CA VAL A 175 -5.97 5.99 -12.74
C VAL A 175 -4.71 6.40 -11.98
N ASP A 176 -3.53 5.96 -12.43
CA ASP A 176 -2.28 6.12 -11.72
C ASP A 176 -1.34 7.12 -12.42
N GLU A 177 -1.24 8.35 -11.90
CA GLU A 177 -0.66 9.47 -12.67
C GLU A 177 0.77 9.88 -12.28
N LYS A 178 1.24 9.57 -11.06
CA LYS A 178 2.45 10.22 -10.51
C LYS A 178 3.80 9.58 -10.87
N GLY A 179 3.82 8.34 -11.41
CA GLY A 179 5.01 7.72 -12.02
C GLY A 179 6.24 7.44 -11.13
N ASN A 180 6.31 7.96 -9.90
CA ASN A 180 7.41 7.77 -8.95
C ASN A 180 6.88 7.18 -7.64
N TYR A 181 6.72 5.86 -7.61
CA TYR A 181 6.18 5.14 -6.44
C TYR A 181 7.25 4.43 -5.63
N PHE A 182 8.41 4.17 -6.23
CA PHE A 182 9.51 3.51 -5.55
C PHE A 182 10.12 4.41 -4.46
N ARG A 183 10.28 5.70 -4.75
CA ARG A 183 10.66 6.76 -3.80
C ARG A 183 9.77 7.98 -4.04
N TRP A 184 9.30 8.59 -2.97
CA TRP A 184 8.38 9.72 -3.02
C TRP A 184 8.69 10.72 -1.90
N GLU A 185 8.22 11.95 -2.09
CA GLU A 185 8.41 13.03 -1.13
C GLU A 185 7.15 13.89 -1.07
N PHE A 186 6.69 14.19 0.14
CA PHE A 186 5.62 15.15 0.41
C PHE A 186 6.08 16.14 1.46
N THR A 187 5.83 17.41 1.21
CA THR A 187 6.20 18.49 2.13
C THR A 187 4.95 19.27 2.51
N TYR A 188 4.82 19.55 3.80
CA TYR A 188 3.70 20.27 4.39
C TYR A 188 4.21 21.42 5.23
N SER A 189 3.55 22.57 5.11
CA SER A 189 3.61 23.60 6.14
C SER A 189 2.94 23.10 7.43
N GLN A 190 3.28 23.77 8.53
CA GLN A 190 2.68 23.50 9.83
C GLN A 190 1.15 23.60 9.83
N ASP A 191 0.61 24.61 9.14
CA ASP A 191 -0.84 24.85 9.06
C ASP A 191 -1.53 23.73 8.27
N GLU A 192 -0.97 23.34 7.12
CA GLU A 192 -1.50 22.23 6.30
C GLU A 192 -1.49 20.91 7.08
N LEU A 193 -0.40 20.59 7.76
CA LEU A 193 -0.28 19.38 8.56
C LEU A 193 -1.30 19.36 9.70
N THR A 194 -1.42 20.47 10.43
CA THR A 194 -2.32 20.59 11.58
C THR A 194 -3.78 20.48 11.14
N GLN A 195 -4.16 21.20 10.08
CA GLN A 195 -5.51 21.14 9.52
C GLN A 195 -5.86 19.73 9.07
N MET A 196 -4.97 19.09 8.31
CA MET A 196 -5.18 17.73 7.79
C MET A 196 -5.37 16.72 8.92
N ILE A 197 -4.50 16.73 9.93
CA ILE A 197 -4.61 15.82 11.08
C ILE A 197 -5.92 16.06 11.82
N ASN A 198 -6.29 17.31 12.08
CA ASN A 198 -7.54 17.64 12.75
C ASN A 198 -8.77 17.14 11.97
N GLU A 199 -8.80 17.37 10.66
CA GLU A 199 -9.89 16.92 9.79
C GLU A 199 -10.03 15.39 9.75
N LYS A 200 -8.90 14.66 9.68
CA LYS A 200 -8.90 13.19 9.56
C LYS A 200 -9.11 12.48 10.90
N THR A 201 -8.78 13.11 12.02
CA THR A 201 -8.85 12.50 13.36
C THR A 201 -9.99 13.02 14.23
N GLY A 202 -10.58 14.17 13.89
CA GLY A 202 -11.57 14.86 14.71
C GLY A 202 -11.00 15.55 15.96
N ILE A 203 -9.67 15.61 16.08
CA ILE A 203 -8.97 16.30 17.16
C ILE A 203 -8.82 17.79 16.83
N SER A 204 -8.63 18.64 17.84
CA SER A 204 -8.41 20.08 17.69
C SER A 204 -7.04 20.48 18.23
N PHE A 205 -5.99 20.14 17.48
CA PHE A 205 -4.66 20.70 17.70
C PHE A 205 -4.61 22.16 17.20
N GLU A 206 -3.98 23.04 17.97
CA GLU A 206 -3.55 24.37 17.53
C GLU A 206 -2.25 24.28 16.72
N SER A 207 -1.37 23.33 17.06
CA SER A 207 -0.14 23.06 16.32
C SER A 207 0.38 21.65 16.61
N ILE A 208 1.10 21.07 15.65
CA ILE A 208 1.80 19.78 15.78
C ILE A 208 3.25 20.01 16.20
N SER A 209 3.67 19.41 17.30
CA SER A 209 5.02 19.55 17.85
C SER A 209 5.97 18.46 17.38
N SER A 210 5.48 17.25 17.09
CA SER A 210 6.31 16.21 16.47
C SER A 210 5.48 15.04 15.95
N LEU A 211 6.02 14.36 14.94
CA LEU A 211 5.61 13.02 14.54
C LEU A 211 6.71 12.05 14.99
N ARG A 212 6.38 11.11 15.87
CA ARG A 212 7.35 10.20 16.48
C ARG A 212 7.01 8.74 16.16
N PRO A 213 7.70 8.11 15.21
CA PRO A 213 7.59 6.66 14.99
C PRO A 213 8.00 5.94 16.27
N LEU A 214 7.10 5.11 16.81
CA LEU A 214 7.36 4.31 18.00
C LEU A 214 7.80 2.90 17.64
N GLU A 215 7.25 2.35 16.55
CA GLU A 215 7.52 0.99 16.10
C GLU A 215 7.59 0.93 14.57
N ARG A 216 8.50 0.13 14.05
CA ARG A 216 8.66 -0.13 12.62
C ARG A 216 8.80 -1.61 12.34
N GLY A 217 8.22 -2.04 11.23
CA GLY A 217 8.42 -3.37 10.67
C GLY A 217 9.74 -3.49 9.92
N ILE A 218 10.00 -4.69 9.38
CA ILE A 218 11.27 -5.01 8.73
C ILE A 218 11.47 -4.23 7.42
N SER A 219 10.39 -3.78 6.79
CA SER A 219 10.47 -2.96 5.57
C SER A 219 10.66 -1.47 5.87
N GLY A 220 10.82 -1.10 7.15
CA GLY A 220 10.86 0.28 7.61
C GLY A 220 9.49 0.95 7.68
N ARG A 221 8.38 0.24 7.38
CA ARG A 221 7.01 0.73 7.58
C ARG A 221 6.78 1.07 9.05
N ILE A 222 6.22 2.24 9.30
CA ILE A 222 5.78 2.61 10.66
C ILE A 222 4.51 1.82 10.97
N ILE A 223 4.54 1.08 12.07
CA ILE A 223 3.40 0.32 12.61
C ILE A 223 2.67 1.20 13.63
N GLN A 224 3.43 1.92 14.46
CA GLN A 224 2.90 2.84 15.46
C GLN A 224 3.53 4.22 15.35
N LEU A 225 2.69 5.25 15.22
CA LEU A 225 3.10 6.65 15.14
C LEU A 225 2.42 7.47 16.24
N GLN A 226 3.22 8.11 17.09
CA GLN A 226 2.72 9.11 18.02
C GLN A 226 2.74 10.49 17.35
N ILE A 227 1.61 11.18 17.43
CA ILE A 227 1.49 12.59 17.04
C ILE A 227 1.38 13.41 18.31
N ASN A 228 2.34 14.30 18.53
CA ASN A 228 2.35 15.23 19.65
C ASN A 228 2.03 16.63 19.15
N GLY A 229 1.22 17.37 19.90
CA GLY A 229 0.86 18.74 19.57
C GLY A 229 0.38 19.54 20.79
N ILE A 230 -0.04 20.77 20.53
CA ILE A 230 -0.67 21.65 21.51
C ILE A 230 -2.14 21.76 21.13
N SER A 231 -3.02 21.62 22.12
CA SER A 231 -4.44 21.90 22.02
C SER A 231 -4.79 23.11 22.90
N LYS A 232 -6.05 23.58 22.85
CA LYS A 232 -6.51 24.68 23.73
C LYS A 232 -6.25 24.40 25.22
N ASP A 233 -6.29 23.12 25.63
CA ASP A 233 -6.18 22.69 27.02
C ASP A 233 -4.73 22.33 27.40
N GLY A 234 -3.77 22.59 26.50
CA GLY A 234 -2.34 22.31 26.67
C GLY A 234 -1.82 21.18 25.79
N PRO A 235 -0.64 20.61 26.12
CA PRO A 235 -0.04 19.53 25.35
C PRO A 235 -0.96 18.32 25.25
N PHE A 236 -1.12 17.79 24.05
CA PHE A 236 -1.96 16.63 23.75
C PHE A 236 -1.23 15.68 22.80
N GLN A 237 -1.57 14.39 22.87
CA GLN A 237 -0.98 13.38 22.02
C GLN A 237 -2.04 12.39 21.55
N ILE A 238 -1.87 11.89 20.34
CA ILE A 238 -2.63 10.74 19.82
C ILE A 238 -1.67 9.67 19.32
N LEU A 239 -2.16 8.44 19.30
CA LEU A 239 -1.46 7.28 18.79
C LEU A 239 -2.21 6.75 17.57
N LEU A 240 -1.49 6.58 16.46
CA LEU A 240 -1.95 5.83 15.31
C LEU A 240 -1.32 4.43 15.40
N GLU A 241 -2.16 3.40 15.47
CA GLU A 241 -1.75 2.02 15.76
C GLU A 241 -1.71 1.11 14.53
N SER A 242 -1.93 1.67 13.33
CA SER A 242 -1.86 0.90 12.10
C SER A 242 -1.24 1.70 10.96
N GLU A 243 -0.63 0.96 10.05
CA GLU A 243 -0.11 1.46 8.78
C GLU A 243 -1.16 2.23 7.97
N TYR A 244 -2.39 1.71 7.95
CA TYR A 244 -3.53 2.30 7.28
C TYR A 244 -3.90 3.67 7.85
N GLU A 245 -4.02 3.78 9.17
CA GLU A 245 -4.40 5.04 9.82
C GLU A 245 -3.31 6.10 9.64
N ILE A 246 -2.04 5.71 9.70
CA ILE A 246 -0.91 6.61 9.43
C ILE A 246 -1.04 7.21 8.02
N ARG A 247 -1.33 6.37 7.02
CA ARG A 247 -1.47 6.81 5.63
C ARG A 247 -2.70 7.66 5.37
N ARG A 248 -3.81 7.34 6.03
CA ARG A 248 -5.08 8.08 5.95
C ARG A 248 -4.95 9.48 6.56
N VAL A 249 -4.22 9.59 7.67
CA VAL A 249 -4.11 10.83 8.46
C VAL A 249 -3.06 11.78 7.90
N LEU A 250 -1.97 11.27 7.33
CA LEU A 250 -0.83 12.09 6.88
C LEU A 250 -0.82 12.42 5.37
N HIS A 251 -1.94 12.28 4.69
CA HIS A 251 -2.09 12.76 3.31
C HIS A 251 -3.55 13.14 3.02
N PRO A 252 -3.81 14.17 2.17
CA PRO A 252 -5.18 14.57 1.81
C PRO A 252 -6.03 13.42 1.25
N ASP A 253 -5.47 12.66 0.30
CA ASP A 253 -6.08 11.44 -0.24
C ASP A 253 -5.71 10.21 0.60
N PHE A 254 -4.54 9.64 0.32
CA PHE A 254 -3.95 8.52 1.03
C PHE A 254 -2.44 8.48 0.76
N LEU A 255 -1.63 8.37 1.81
CA LEU A 255 -0.17 8.33 1.65
C LEU A 255 0.23 7.01 1.00
N TYR A 256 1.27 7.01 0.16
CA TYR A 256 1.66 5.82 -0.60
C TYR A 256 2.06 4.64 0.26
N SER A 257 2.81 4.87 1.34
CA SER A 257 3.16 3.84 2.33
C SER A 257 3.44 4.51 3.69
N SER A 258 3.50 3.74 4.77
CA SER A 258 4.07 4.23 6.04
C SER A 258 5.60 4.07 6.12
N ALA A 259 6.27 3.60 5.06
CA ALA A 259 7.71 3.46 5.01
C ALA A 259 8.37 4.79 4.67
N PHE A 260 8.44 5.69 5.65
CA PHE A 260 9.05 7.02 5.46
C PHE A 260 9.90 7.47 6.64
N ILE A 261 10.80 8.40 6.34
CA ILE A 261 11.51 9.22 7.32
C ILE A 261 10.88 10.60 7.38
N ILE A 262 11.03 11.24 8.53
CA ILE A 262 10.57 12.61 8.78
C ILE A 262 11.78 13.53 8.78
N ILE A 263 11.74 14.56 7.95
CA ILE A 263 12.75 15.61 7.87
C ILE A 263 12.05 16.90 8.32
N ALA A 264 12.45 17.43 9.46
CA ALA A 264 11.91 18.69 10.00
C ALA A 264 13.00 19.76 9.94
N ASN A 265 12.62 20.96 9.48
CA ASN A 265 13.50 22.13 9.53
C ASN A 265 13.49 22.71 10.95
N SER A 266 14.25 22.14 11.89
CA SER A 266 14.36 22.74 13.24
C SER A 266 15.72 22.54 13.88
N ASP A 267 16.77 23.14 13.30
CA ASP A 267 17.99 23.40 14.06
C ASP A 267 17.99 24.83 14.67
N THR A 268 17.05 25.72 14.30
CA THR A 268 17.09 27.13 14.72
C THR A 268 15.75 27.79 15.11
N GLU A 269 14.59 27.15 14.89
CA GLU A 269 13.26 27.71 15.23
C GLU A 269 12.55 26.81 16.27
N PRO A 270 11.87 27.38 17.28
CA PRO A 270 11.22 26.62 18.36
C PRO A 270 9.91 25.91 17.94
N ALA A 271 9.45 26.10 16.71
CA ALA A 271 8.27 25.43 16.14
C ALA A 271 8.63 24.79 14.79
N LEU A 272 8.03 23.62 14.49
CA LEU A 272 8.05 23.06 13.15
C LEU A 272 7.44 24.09 12.19
N SER A 273 8.24 24.64 11.28
CA SER A 273 7.75 25.49 10.20
C SER A 273 7.30 24.67 9.00
N GLU A 274 8.05 23.60 8.72
CA GLU A 274 7.85 22.72 7.58
C GLU A 274 8.30 21.29 7.94
N ILE A 275 7.55 20.31 7.43
CA ILE A 275 7.85 18.90 7.56
C ILE A 275 7.87 18.25 6.19
N THR A 276 8.89 17.46 5.93
CA THR A 276 9.00 16.64 4.72
C THR A 276 8.96 15.17 5.10
N LEU A 277 8.01 14.45 4.50
CA LEU A 277 7.92 13.00 4.53
C LEU A 277 8.60 12.47 3.28
N LYS A 278 9.73 11.78 3.45
CA LYS A 278 10.43 11.10 2.35
C LYS A 278 10.24 9.61 2.54
N GLY A 279 9.66 8.93 1.56
CA GLY A 279 9.24 7.54 1.72
C GLY A 279 9.52 6.64 0.54
N ALA A 280 9.18 5.35 0.73
CA ALA A 280 9.51 4.25 -0.15
C ALA A 280 8.29 3.36 -0.41
N GLY A 281 8.08 3.01 -1.68
CA GLY A 281 7.02 2.10 -2.10
C GLY A 281 5.60 2.70 -2.10
N TRP A 282 4.67 1.94 -2.66
CA TRP A 282 3.24 2.20 -2.65
C TRP A 282 2.47 0.89 -2.48
N GLY A 283 1.66 0.83 -1.43
CA GLY A 283 0.76 -0.27 -1.12
C GLY A 283 0.67 -0.45 0.36
#